data_AF-A0A2M7PVQ0-F1
#
_entry.id   AF-A0A2M7PVQ0-F1
#
_cell.length_a   1.000
_cell.length_b   1.000
_cell.length_c   1.000
_cell.angle_alpha   90.00
_cell.angle_beta   90.00
_cell.angle_gamma   90.00
#
_symmetry.space_group_name_H-M   'P 1'
#
loop_
_entity.id
_entity.type
_entity.pdbx_description
1 polymer ?
#
loop_
_entity_poly.entity_id
_entity_poly.type
_entity_poly.pdbx_seq_one_letter_code
_entity_poly.pdbx_strand_id
1 'polypeptide(L)'
;MDFYPETRGISITGKLIDSTGDNAISGARVNLSIIGQGRDFMAIQTDDSGRYFFSLPAYRGYRDLFLCAAKTSEVRPRILVDNDFCTSPIQLPSPVFILTPEERALAFQMAKNIRIQEVFNTEKPDETQTTEPDRAFYGKPSYVLYLDEYVLLPVLEEYFNELASMVKVRKRNGEKYFKVLGGRPEMGIYDPLVLIDWVAVDDPSKILAASPGNIDRIEMINEPYIKGDITFGGIISIISKNADFAGIDLPESGIFINYLFLNEPSQVPFKP
;
A
#
# COMPACT_ATOMS: atom_id res chain seq x y z
N MET A 1 -5.24 -6.08 -25.28
CA MET A 1 -5.92 -6.94 -24.30
C MET A 1 -6.30 -6.03 -23.16
N ASP A 2 -7.58 -5.75 -22.97
CA ASP A 2 -8.01 -4.61 -22.14
C ASP A 2 -8.04 -4.94 -20.64
N PHE A 3 -7.87 -6.21 -20.26
CA PHE A 3 -7.79 -6.64 -18.86
C PHE A 3 -6.81 -7.80 -18.71
N TYR A 4 -6.03 -7.78 -17.63
CA TYR A 4 -5.19 -8.92 -17.22
C TYR A 4 -6.07 -9.94 -16.50
N PRO A 5 -5.90 -11.25 -16.77
CA PRO A 5 -6.64 -12.27 -16.05
C PRO A 5 -6.22 -12.31 -14.57
N GLU A 6 -7.21 -12.25 -13.66
CA GLU A 6 -7.00 -12.36 -12.22
C GLU A 6 -6.63 -13.80 -11.83
N THR A 7 -5.35 -14.14 -11.98
CA THR A 7 -4.85 -15.49 -11.70
C THR A 7 -4.29 -15.66 -10.28
N ARG A 8 -4.14 -14.56 -9.53
CA ARG A 8 -3.44 -14.54 -8.23
C ARG A 8 -4.21 -13.86 -7.09
N GLY A 9 -5.51 -13.63 -7.27
CA GLY A 9 -6.37 -12.97 -6.29
C GLY A 9 -6.81 -11.59 -6.74
N ILE A 10 -7.21 -10.76 -5.77
CA ILE A 10 -7.75 -9.43 -6.02
C ILE A 10 -6.66 -8.54 -6.62
N SER A 11 -7.02 -7.73 -7.62
CA SER A 11 -6.09 -6.85 -8.30
C SER A 11 -6.59 -5.41 -8.37
N ILE A 12 -5.66 -4.48 -8.56
CA ILE A 12 -5.96 -3.11 -8.96
C ILE A 12 -5.21 -2.85 -10.25
N THR A 13 -5.95 -2.42 -11.27
CA THR A 13 -5.39 -2.05 -12.56
C THR A 13 -5.76 -0.63 -12.91
N GLY A 14 -5.01 -0.07 -13.86
CA GLY A 14 -5.33 1.25 -14.37
C GLY A 14 -4.32 1.74 -15.37
N LYS A 15 -4.36 3.04 -15.62
CA LYS A 15 -3.52 3.71 -16.60
C LYS A 15 -2.95 5.01 -16.06
N LEU A 16 -1.69 5.26 -16.36
CA LEU A 16 -1.01 6.52 -16.12
C LEU A 16 -1.00 7.34 -17.41
N ILE A 17 -1.52 8.55 -17.32
CA ILE A 17 -1.60 9.50 -18.44
C ILE A 17 -1.03 10.84 -18.02
N ASP A 18 -0.66 11.68 -18.98
CA ASP A 18 -0.41 13.09 -18.73
C ASP A 18 -1.70 13.79 -18.25
N SER A 19 -1.52 14.82 -17.42
CA SER A 19 -2.51 15.81 -17.02
C SER A 19 -3.33 16.38 -18.17
N THR A 20 -2.76 16.49 -19.39
CA THR A 20 -3.47 16.90 -20.61
C THR A 20 -4.48 15.86 -21.11
N GLY A 21 -4.30 14.59 -20.74
CA GLY A 21 -5.21 13.49 -21.06
C GLY A 21 -4.85 12.68 -22.30
N ASP A 22 -3.95 13.18 -23.15
CA ASP A 22 -3.77 12.64 -24.49
C ASP A 22 -2.72 11.53 -24.58
N ASN A 23 -1.74 11.53 -23.68
CA ASN A 23 -0.56 10.67 -23.79
C ASN A 23 -0.43 9.72 -22.59
N ALA A 24 -0.22 8.44 -22.89
CA ALA A 24 0.14 7.43 -21.91
C ALA A 24 1.60 7.63 -21.44
N ILE A 25 1.85 7.44 -20.15
CA ILE A 25 3.19 7.56 -19.58
C ILE A 25 3.75 6.15 -19.37
N SER A 26 4.68 5.72 -20.21
CA SER A 26 5.37 4.42 -20.14
C SER A 26 6.60 4.47 -19.22
N GLY A 27 6.92 3.34 -18.57
CA GLY A 27 8.11 3.14 -17.76
C GLY A 27 8.16 3.96 -16.46
N ALA A 28 7.06 4.62 -16.10
CA ALA A 28 6.97 5.42 -14.90
C ALA A 28 6.59 4.55 -13.70
N ARG A 29 7.22 4.81 -12.55
CA ARG A 29 6.93 4.09 -11.31
C ARG A 29 5.60 4.57 -10.72
N VAL A 30 4.69 3.63 -10.50
CA VAL A 30 3.47 3.80 -9.69
C VAL A 30 3.67 3.10 -8.36
N ASN A 31 3.30 3.78 -7.30
CA ASN A 31 3.37 3.31 -5.93
C ASN A 31 1.96 3.11 -5.38
N LEU A 32 1.77 2.07 -4.58
CA LEU A 32 0.53 1.78 -3.86
C LEU A 32 0.88 1.54 -2.39
N SER A 33 0.21 2.24 -1.49
CA SER A 33 0.36 2.08 -0.05
C SER A 33 -0.96 1.58 0.53
N ILE A 34 -0.90 0.49 1.30
CA ILE A 34 -2.04 -0.04 2.06
C ILE A 34 -1.94 0.55 3.47
N ILE A 35 -2.95 1.30 3.88
CA ILE A 35 -2.95 2.04 5.14
C ILE A 35 -3.76 1.27 6.20
N GLY A 36 -3.33 1.36 7.46
CA GLY A 36 -3.97 0.69 8.60
C GLY A 36 -3.23 -0.57 9.06
N GLN A 37 -3.94 -1.49 9.71
CA GLN A 37 -3.36 -2.71 10.28
C GLN A 37 -2.88 -3.66 9.19
N GLY A 38 -1.62 -4.11 9.21
CA GLY A 38 -1.05 -4.88 8.09
C GLY A 38 -0.70 -3.98 6.91
N ARG A 39 -0.25 -2.76 7.21
CA ARG A 39 0.27 -1.81 6.22
C ARG A 39 1.36 -2.43 5.36
N ASP A 40 1.26 -2.20 4.07
CA ASP A 40 2.25 -2.65 3.09
C ASP A 40 2.41 -1.57 2.03
N PHE A 41 3.51 -1.66 1.30
CA PHE A 41 3.84 -0.78 0.21
C PHE A 41 4.03 -1.64 -1.05
N MET A 42 3.72 -1.14 -2.23
CA MET A 42 3.98 -1.84 -3.49
C MET A 42 4.42 -0.82 -4.52
N ALA A 43 5.27 -1.24 -5.45
CA ALA A 43 5.69 -0.40 -6.58
C ALA A 43 5.79 -1.25 -7.85
N ILE A 44 5.43 -0.64 -8.98
CA ILE A 44 5.55 -1.24 -10.31
C ILE A 44 5.85 -0.17 -11.35
N GLN A 45 6.46 -0.55 -12.47
CA GLN A 45 6.55 0.32 -13.65
C GLN A 45 5.36 0.16 -14.57
N THR A 46 4.92 1.26 -15.19
CA THR A 46 3.92 1.20 -16.26
C THR A 46 4.49 0.55 -17.51
N ASP A 47 3.64 -0.18 -18.24
CA ASP A 47 3.99 -0.75 -19.54
C ASP A 47 4.05 0.32 -20.66
N ASP A 48 4.36 -0.10 -21.89
CA ASP A 48 4.42 0.76 -23.08
C ASP A 48 3.11 1.48 -23.41
N SER A 49 1.99 0.97 -22.91
CA SER A 49 0.66 1.59 -23.05
C SER A 49 0.26 2.44 -21.83
N GLY A 50 1.18 2.62 -20.88
CA GLY A 50 1.00 3.34 -19.63
C GLY A 50 0.16 2.61 -18.58
N ARG A 51 -0.07 1.30 -18.73
CA ARG A 51 -0.90 0.54 -17.79
C ARG A 51 -0.08 0.00 -16.64
N TYR A 52 -0.72 -0.11 -15.48
CA TYR A 52 -0.15 -0.71 -14.28
C TYR A 52 -1.08 -1.78 -13.71
N PHE A 53 -0.51 -2.73 -12.99
CA PHE A 53 -1.21 -3.86 -12.39
C PHE A 53 -0.61 -4.16 -11.00
N PHE A 54 -1.44 -4.15 -9.96
CA PHE A 54 -1.06 -4.58 -8.62
C PHE A 54 -1.83 -5.85 -8.25
N SER A 55 -1.10 -6.90 -7.83
CA SER A 55 -1.69 -8.09 -7.20
C SER A 55 -1.76 -7.86 -5.70
N LEU A 56 -2.95 -7.65 -5.16
CA LEU A 56 -3.12 -7.31 -3.76
C LEU A 56 -3.00 -8.54 -2.83
N PRO A 57 -2.51 -8.35 -1.59
CA PRO A 57 -2.50 -9.41 -0.60
C PRO A 57 -3.93 -9.81 -0.20
N ALA A 58 -4.08 -11.04 0.31
CA ALA A 58 -5.36 -11.62 0.73
C ALA A 58 -5.85 -11.05 2.08
N TYR A 59 -5.92 -9.73 2.21
CA TYR A 59 -6.53 -9.08 3.35
C TYR A 59 -8.05 -9.23 3.33
N ARG A 60 -8.68 -8.85 4.44
CA ARG A 60 -10.13 -8.85 4.58
C ARG A 60 -10.64 -7.47 4.96
N GLY A 61 -11.90 -7.22 4.59
CA GLY A 61 -12.62 -5.99 4.92
C GLY A 61 -12.19 -4.78 4.08
N TYR A 62 -12.71 -3.62 4.46
CA TYR A 62 -12.37 -2.35 3.83
C TYR A 62 -11.04 -1.81 4.34
N ARG A 63 -10.23 -1.30 3.42
CA ARG A 63 -8.95 -0.65 3.73
C ARG A 63 -8.73 0.52 2.81
N ASP A 64 -8.01 1.51 3.32
CA ASP A 64 -7.63 2.67 2.54
C ASP A 64 -6.33 2.40 1.80
N LEU A 65 -6.37 2.64 0.51
CA LEU A 65 -5.24 2.56 -0.40
C LEU A 65 -4.88 3.96 -0.85
N PHE A 66 -3.59 4.23 -0.93
CA PHE A 66 -3.08 5.45 -1.54
C PHE A 66 -2.21 5.10 -2.75
N LEU A 67 -2.60 5.55 -3.94
CA LEU A 67 -1.83 5.38 -5.16
C LEU A 67 -1.21 6.71 -5.56
N CYS A 68 0.06 6.70 -5.94
CA CYS A 68 0.72 7.87 -6.50
C CYS A 68 1.77 7.47 -7.54
N ALA A 69 2.03 8.36 -8.48
CA ALA A 69 3.09 8.17 -9.48
C ALA A 69 4.32 8.95 -9.04
N ALA A 70 5.50 8.41 -9.32
CA ALA A 70 6.74 9.12 -9.09
C ALA A 70 6.79 10.39 -9.95
N LYS A 71 7.28 11.49 -9.37
CA LYS A 71 7.56 12.74 -10.07
C LYS A 71 8.45 12.52 -11.29
N THR A 72 7.99 13.00 -12.44
CA THR A 72 8.77 13.07 -13.68
C THR A 72 8.97 14.55 -14.03
N SER A 73 10.19 14.96 -14.40
CA SER A 73 10.51 16.38 -14.61
C SER A 73 9.76 17.03 -15.79
N GLU A 74 9.24 16.24 -16.72
CA GLU A 74 8.70 16.73 -18.00
C GLU A 74 7.17 16.70 -18.07
N VAL A 75 6.51 15.88 -17.25
CA VAL A 75 5.09 15.57 -17.39
C VAL A 75 4.45 15.46 -16.02
N ARG A 76 3.26 16.07 -15.84
CA ARG A 76 2.46 15.89 -14.63
C ARG A 76 1.59 14.65 -14.77
N PRO A 77 1.82 13.57 -14.01
CA PRO A 77 1.06 12.35 -14.16
C PRO A 77 -0.33 12.46 -13.51
N ARG A 78 -1.32 11.85 -14.16
CA ARG A 78 -2.65 11.60 -13.61
C ARG A 78 -2.93 10.09 -13.60
N ILE A 79 -3.29 9.57 -12.44
CA ILE A 79 -3.64 8.17 -12.25
C ILE A 79 -5.12 7.96 -12.58
N LEU A 80 -5.39 7.02 -13.47
CA LEU A 80 -6.71 6.45 -13.70
C LEU A 80 -6.74 5.03 -13.15
N VAL A 81 -7.82 4.67 -12.48
CA VAL A 81 -8.05 3.34 -11.93
C VAL A 81 -9.20 2.71 -12.70
N ASP A 82 -9.02 1.47 -13.13
CA ASP A 82 -10.07 0.74 -13.83
C ASP A 82 -11.19 0.37 -12.86
N ASN A 83 -12.42 0.32 -13.37
CA ASN A 83 -13.54 -0.18 -12.58
C ASN A 83 -13.65 -1.68 -12.77
N ASP A 84 -13.38 -2.44 -11.70
CA ASP A 84 -13.42 -3.91 -11.70
C ASP A 84 -14.84 -4.48 -11.86
N PHE A 85 -15.88 -3.64 -11.72
CA PHE A 85 -17.27 -4.07 -11.82
C PHE A 85 -17.89 -3.70 -13.17
N CYS A 86 -18.54 -4.68 -13.78
CA CYS A 86 -19.42 -4.42 -14.92
C CYS A 86 -20.62 -3.60 -14.44
N THR A 87 -20.74 -2.37 -14.91
CA THR A 87 -21.90 -1.50 -14.61
C THR A 87 -23.12 -1.81 -15.49
N SER A 88 -23.00 -2.76 -16.41
CA SER A 88 -24.11 -3.15 -17.28
C SER A 88 -25.19 -3.84 -16.46
N PRO A 89 -26.47 -3.46 -16.60
CA PRO A 89 -27.55 -4.14 -15.92
C PRO A 89 -27.66 -5.58 -16.44
N ILE A 90 -27.43 -6.56 -15.57
CA ILE A 90 -27.64 -7.98 -15.87
C ILE A 90 -29.02 -8.34 -15.36
N GLN A 91 -29.93 -8.71 -16.25
CA GLN A 91 -31.14 -9.43 -15.89
C GLN A 91 -30.82 -10.92 -15.84
N LEU A 92 -30.52 -11.42 -14.65
CA LEU A 92 -30.44 -12.86 -14.44
C LEU A 92 -31.86 -13.43 -14.45
N PRO A 93 -32.12 -14.53 -15.17
CA PRO A 93 -33.38 -15.25 -15.00
C PRO A 93 -33.48 -15.66 -13.52
N SER A 94 -34.60 -15.31 -12.88
CA SER A 94 -34.91 -15.73 -11.52
C SER A 94 -36.00 -16.80 -11.59
N PRO A 95 -35.66 -18.04 -11.99
CA PRO A 95 -36.63 -19.12 -11.97
C PRO A 95 -37.07 -19.38 -10.53
N VAL A 96 -38.31 -19.79 -10.35
CA VAL A 96 -38.79 -20.21 -9.03
C VAL A 96 -37.93 -21.38 -8.56
N PHE A 97 -37.23 -21.20 -7.44
CA PHE A 97 -36.45 -22.26 -6.83
C PHE A 97 -37.40 -23.26 -6.13
N ILE A 98 -37.56 -24.45 -6.71
CA ILE A 98 -38.41 -25.51 -6.19
C ILE A 98 -37.56 -26.75 -5.96
N LEU A 99 -37.50 -27.21 -4.72
CA LEU A 99 -36.84 -28.47 -4.37
C LEU A 99 -37.76 -29.65 -4.69
N THR A 100 -37.22 -30.69 -5.32
CA THR A 100 -37.88 -31.99 -5.40
C THR A 100 -38.04 -32.60 -3.99
N PRO A 101 -38.91 -33.61 -3.80
CA PRO A 101 -39.01 -34.32 -2.52
C PRO A 101 -37.66 -34.88 -2.03
N GLU A 102 -36.85 -35.41 -2.94
CA GLU A 102 -35.52 -35.97 -2.65
C GLU A 102 -34.53 -34.87 -2.24
N GLU A 103 -34.50 -33.76 -2.97
CA GLU A 103 -33.65 -32.60 -2.67
C GLU A 103 -34.05 -31.96 -1.34
N ARG A 104 -35.35 -31.90 -1.04
CA ARG A 104 -35.85 -31.40 0.25
C ARG A 104 -35.40 -32.30 1.40
N ALA A 105 -35.45 -33.62 1.23
CA ALA A 105 -34.95 -34.56 2.23
C ALA A 105 -33.44 -34.42 2.43
N LEU A 106 -32.68 -34.26 1.35
CA LEU A 106 -31.23 -34.03 1.39
C LEU A 106 -30.88 -32.69 2.06
N ALA A 107 -31.53 -31.60 1.65
CA ALA A 107 -31.34 -30.27 2.23
C ALA A 107 -31.66 -30.26 3.73
N PHE A 108 -32.72 -30.98 4.14
CA PHE A 108 -33.05 -31.14 5.56
C PHE A 108 -31.96 -31.92 6.31
N GLN A 109 -31.39 -32.97 5.72
CA GLN A 109 -30.24 -33.66 6.33
C GLN A 109 -29.01 -32.77 6.41
N MET A 110 -28.70 -31.99 5.37
CA MET A 110 -27.61 -31.01 5.39
C MET A 110 -27.81 -29.98 6.50
N ALA A 111 -29.01 -29.41 6.64
CA ALA A 111 -29.33 -28.46 7.70
C ALA A 111 -29.18 -29.08 9.11
N LYS A 112 -29.64 -30.33 9.30
CA LYS A 112 -29.41 -31.07 10.55
C LYS A 112 -27.93 -31.29 10.83
N ASN A 113 -27.15 -31.68 9.82
CA ASN A 113 -25.72 -31.90 9.96
C ASN A 113 -24.97 -30.61 10.30
N ILE A 114 -25.33 -29.48 9.68
CA ILE A 114 -24.80 -28.16 10.04
C ILE A 114 -25.11 -27.85 11.50
N ARG A 115 -26.34 -28.09 11.97
CA ARG A 115 -26.71 -27.83 13.36
C ARG A 115 -25.97 -28.71 14.36
N ILE A 116 -25.79 -29.99 14.03
CA ILE A 116 -24.97 -30.91 14.82
C ILE A 116 -23.53 -30.40 14.84
N GLN A 117 -22.95 -30.05 13.69
CA GLN A 117 -21.62 -29.47 13.63
C GLN A 117 -21.50 -28.20 14.48
N GLU A 118 -22.42 -27.25 14.42
CA GLU A 118 -22.38 -26.05 15.28
C GLU A 118 -22.36 -26.38 16.78
N VAL A 119 -23.10 -27.40 17.21
CA VAL A 119 -23.20 -27.80 18.63
C VAL A 119 -21.98 -28.59 19.10
N PHE A 120 -21.38 -29.41 18.22
CA PHE A 120 -20.28 -30.31 18.57
C PHE A 120 -18.89 -29.83 18.12
N ASN A 121 -18.81 -28.77 17.31
CA ASN A 121 -17.55 -28.15 16.88
C ASN A 121 -17.05 -27.13 17.92
N THR A 122 -16.97 -27.57 19.18
CA THR A 122 -16.42 -26.83 20.33
C THR A 122 -14.90 -26.75 20.34
N GLU A 123 -14.23 -27.46 19.41
CA GLU A 123 -12.78 -27.41 19.21
C GLU A 123 -12.49 -27.07 17.74
N LYS A 124 -12.89 -25.88 17.30
CA LYS A 124 -12.00 -25.23 16.35
C LYS A 124 -10.74 -24.92 17.14
N PRO A 125 -9.54 -25.34 16.68
CA PRO A 125 -8.33 -24.66 17.13
C PRO A 125 -8.66 -23.19 16.99
N ASP A 126 -8.51 -22.44 18.07
CA ASP A 126 -8.40 -21.01 17.95
C ASP A 126 -7.32 -20.81 16.88
N GLU A 127 -7.75 -20.50 15.66
CA GLU A 127 -7.03 -19.52 14.86
C GLU A 127 -7.19 -18.21 15.65
N THR A 128 -6.66 -18.17 16.88
CA THR A 128 -5.98 -17.01 17.37
C THR A 128 -5.05 -16.68 16.23
N GLN A 129 -5.52 -15.76 15.39
CA GLN A 129 -4.68 -14.86 14.65
C GLN A 129 -3.72 -14.40 15.71
N THR A 130 -2.56 -15.08 15.81
CA THR A 130 -1.41 -14.53 16.48
C THR A 130 -1.29 -13.19 15.80
N THR A 131 -1.71 -12.16 16.52
CA THR A 131 -1.59 -10.78 16.13
C THR A 131 -0.09 -10.56 16.25
N GLU A 132 0.63 -11.10 15.26
CA GLU A 132 1.99 -10.70 14.98
C GLU A 132 1.93 -9.19 15.04
N PRO A 133 2.75 -8.55 15.90
CA PRO A 133 2.70 -7.10 16.04
C PRO A 133 2.79 -6.50 14.64
N ASP A 134 2.02 -5.45 14.39
CA ASP A 134 1.92 -4.76 13.09
C ASP A 134 3.28 -4.23 12.66
N ARG A 135 4.07 -5.13 12.08
CA ARG A 135 5.46 -4.92 11.68
C ARG A 135 5.45 -4.22 10.35
N ALA A 136 6.35 -3.25 10.22
CA ALA A 136 6.67 -2.65 8.94
C ALA A 136 6.96 -3.73 7.88
N PHE A 137 6.54 -3.51 6.65
CA PHE A 137 6.84 -4.42 5.54
C PHE A 137 8.36 -4.61 5.30
N TYR A 138 9.17 -3.64 5.74
CA TYR A 138 10.63 -3.71 5.70
C TYR A 138 11.27 -4.38 6.93
N GLY A 139 10.46 -4.93 7.84
CA GLY A 139 10.95 -5.63 9.03
C GLY A 139 11.52 -4.68 10.09
N LYS A 140 12.68 -5.03 10.64
CA LYS A 140 13.33 -4.24 11.70
C LYS A 140 14.21 -3.15 11.07
N PRO A 141 14.07 -1.87 11.45
CA PRO A 141 14.96 -0.80 10.99
C PRO A 141 16.41 -1.03 11.42
N SER A 142 17.35 -0.67 10.55
CA SER A 142 18.78 -0.66 10.85
C SER A 142 19.13 0.42 11.89
N TYR A 143 18.43 1.55 11.82
CA TYR A 143 18.59 2.66 12.75
C TYR A 143 17.24 3.37 12.93
N VAL A 144 17.01 3.88 14.15
CA VAL A 144 15.81 4.65 14.49
C VAL A 144 16.27 5.94 15.15
N LEU A 145 15.79 7.06 14.64
CA LEU A 145 16.01 8.38 15.19
C LEU A 145 14.71 8.86 15.85
N TYR A 146 14.66 8.89 17.17
CA TYR A 146 13.56 9.46 17.93
C TYR A 146 13.79 10.96 18.10
N LEU A 147 12.84 11.79 17.66
CA LEU A 147 13.07 13.25 17.57
C LEU A 147 12.89 13.97 18.91
N ASP A 148 12.17 13.34 19.84
CA ASP A 148 11.98 13.81 21.22
C ASP A 148 13.25 13.71 22.08
N GLU A 149 14.22 12.90 21.68
CA GLU A 149 15.53 12.76 22.36
C GLU A 149 16.53 13.89 22.03
N TYR A 150 16.18 14.79 21.09
CA TYR A 150 17.08 15.84 20.59
C TYR A 150 16.48 17.24 20.75
N VAL A 151 17.35 18.26 20.72
CA VAL A 151 16.91 19.66 20.70
C VAL A 151 16.11 19.92 19.42
N LEU A 152 14.99 20.62 19.57
CA LEU A 152 14.12 20.95 18.45
C LEU A 152 14.80 21.94 17.49
N LEU A 153 15.22 21.45 16.33
CA LEU A 153 15.70 22.29 15.23
C LEU A 153 14.53 22.84 14.40
N PRO A 154 14.70 23.93 13.65
CA PRO A 154 13.62 24.57 12.88
C PRO A 154 13.00 23.67 11.80
N VAL A 155 13.83 22.88 11.11
CA VAL A 155 13.41 22.03 9.97
C VAL A 155 14.09 20.67 10.00
N LEU A 156 13.45 19.65 9.39
CA LEU A 156 14.01 18.30 9.31
C LEU A 156 15.36 18.23 8.59
N GLU A 157 15.60 19.13 7.63
CA GLU A 157 16.89 19.17 6.94
C GLU A 157 18.08 19.33 7.89
N GLU A 158 17.94 20.13 8.95
CA GLU A 158 19.02 20.33 9.91
C GLU A 158 19.31 19.05 10.69
N TYR A 159 18.29 18.27 11.06
CA TYR A 159 18.49 16.96 11.67
C TYR A 159 19.31 16.02 10.78
N PHE A 160 19.03 15.97 9.48
CA PHE A 160 19.79 15.12 8.55
C PHE A 160 21.24 15.60 8.34
N ASN A 161 21.50 16.90 8.48
CA ASN A 161 22.82 17.48 8.28
C ASN A 161 23.69 17.48 9.55
N GLU A 162 23.09 17.78 10.70
CA GLU A 162 23.79 17.95 11.98
C GLU A 162 23.98 16.63 12.73
N LEU A 163 22.97 15.75 12.70
CA LEU A 163 23.12 14.44 13.30
C LEU A 163 23.96 13.57 12.37
N ALA A 164 24.87 12.79 12.95
CA ALA A 164 25.70 11.80 12.26
C ALA A 164 24.84 10.63 11.77
N SER A 165 23.93 10.92 10.84
CA SER A 165 22.95 9.99 10.32
C SER A 165 23.52 9.22 9.13
N MET A 166 22.96 8.02 8.93
CA MET A 166 23.19 7.20 7.74
C MET A 166 22.60 7.86 6.48
N VAL A 167 21.83 8.93 6.61
CA VAL A 167 21.20 9.63 5.49
C VAL A 167 22.02 10.87 5.14
N LYS A 168 22.18 11.13 3.85
CA LYS A 168 22.80 12.34 3.33
C LYS A 168 21.84 13.06 2.43
N VAL A 169 21.67 14.35 2.68
CA VAL A 169 21.03 15.27 1.74
C VAL A 169 22.08 15.65 0.68
N ARG A 170 21.69 15.50 -0.58
CA ARG A 170 22.50 15.81 -1.76
C ARG A 170 21.69 16.69 -2.69
N LYS A 171 22.38 17.31 -3.66
CA LYS A 171 21.76 18.20 -4.64
C LYS A 171 22.17 17.78 -6.04
N ARG A 172 21.20 17.63 -6.94
CA ARG A 172 21.41 17.35 -8.38
C ARG A 172 20.51 18.28 -9.19
N ASN A 173 21.09 19.03 -10.13
CA ASN A 173 20.35 19.96 -11.00
C ASN A 173 19.45 20.97 -10.26
N GLY A 174 19.84 21.40 -9.05
CA GLY A 174 19.03 22.31 -8.25
C GLY A 174 18.09 21.62 -7.24
N GLU A 175 17.74 20.36 -7.46
CA GLU A 175 16.81 19.60 -6.62
C GLU A 175 17.56 18.81 -5.53
N LYS A 176 16.97 18.77 -4.33
CA LYS A 176 17.51 18.00 -3.21
C LYS A 176 17.03 16.56 -3.28
N TYR A 177 17.89 15.63 -2.93
CA TYR A 177 17.57 14.22 -2.82
C TYR A 177 18.29 13.56 -1.66
N PHE A 178 17.72 12.46 -1.16
CA PHE A 178 18.32 11.66 -0.11
C PHE A 178 19.21 10.56 -0.70
N LYS A 179 20.30 10.24 0.00
CA LYS A 179 21.02 8.97 -0.14
C LYS A 179 21.21 8.33 1.22
N VAL A 180 20.97 7.03 1.30
CA VAL A 180 21.29 6.23 2.49
C VAL A 180 22.68 5.62 2.29
N LEU A 181 23.55 5.80 3.27
CA LEU A 181 24.86 5.19 3.33
C LEU A 181 24.70 3.75 3.81
N GLY A 182 25.22 2.81 3.05
CA GLY A 182 25.21 1.39 3.38
C GLY A 182 26.43 0.67 2.80
N GLY A 183 26.60 -0.60 3.17
CA GLY A 183 27.78 -1.38 2.80
C GLY A 183 27.76 -1.95 1.38
N ARG A 184 26.62 -1.87 0.68
CA ARG A 184 26.45 -2.48 -0.65
C ARG A 184 26.50 -1.45 -1.80
N PRO A 185 27.05 -1.80 -2.98
CA PRO A 185 27.13 -0.89 -4.13
C PRO A 185 25.78 -0.32 -4.58
N GLU A 186 24.71 -1.11 -4.49
CA GLU A 186 23.36 -0.75 -4.90
C GLU A 186 22.83 0.48 -4.15
N MET A 187 23.30 0.73 -2.92
CA MET A 187 22.96 1.92 -2.14
C MET A 187 23.39 3.23 -2.82
N GLY A 188 24.50 3.19 -3.57
CA GLY A 188 24.98 4.31 -4.37
C GLY A 188 24.24 4.46 -5.71
N ILE A 189 23.74 3.35 -6.26
CA ILE A 189 23.11 3.28 -7.58
C ILE A 189 21.65 3.73 -7.50
N TYR A 190 20.87 3.15 -6.59
CA TYR A 190 19.43 3.38 -6.49
C TYR A 190 19.08 4.45 -5.47
N ASP A 191 18.01 5.19 -5.71
CA ASP A 191 17.47 6.15 -4.74
C ASP A 191 16.70 5.42 -3.63
N PRO A 192 16.70 5.95 -2.39
CA PRO A 192 15.98 5.32 -1.30
C PRO A 192 14.46 5.47 -1.49
N LEU A 193 13.70 4.54 -0.90
CA LEU A 193 12.27 4.72 -0.72
C LEU A 193 12.05 5.69 0.46
N VAL A 194 11.35 6.79 0.22
CA VAL A 194 11.00 7.76 1.25
C VAL A 194 9.51 7.65 1.55
N LEU A 195 9.17 7.42 2.82
CA LEU A 195 7.79 7.27 3.28
C LEU A 195 7.48 8.31 4.36
N ILE A 196 6.24 8.81 4.36
CA ILE A 196 5.62 9.50 5.48
C ILE A 196 4.35 8.73 5.86
N ASP A 197 4.26 8.23 7.10
CA ASP A 197 3.15 7.39 7.55
C ASP A 197 2.77 6.31 6.52
N TRP A 198 3.79 5.59 6.04
CA TRP A 198 3.67 4.47 5.09
C TRP A 198 3.31 4.85 3.65
N VAL A 199 3.13 6.14 3.37
CA VAL A 199 2.86 6.66 2.03
C VAL A 199 4.15 7.15 1.38
N ALA A 200 4.40 6.73 0.14
CA ALA A 200 5.56 7.19 -0.61
C ALA A 200 5.49 8.68 -0.96
N VAL A 201 6.61 9.36 -0.72
CA VAL A 201 6.82 10.76 -1.12
C VAL A 201 7.91 10.80 -2.16
N ASP A 202 7.65 11.54 -3.24
CA ASP A 202 8.52 11.66 -4.40
C ASP A 202 9.33 12.97 -4.44
N ASP A 203 8.95 13.95 -3.63
CA ASP A 203 9.69 15.22 -3.49
C ASP A 203 10.35 15.34 -2.09
N PRO A 204 11.65 15.05 -1.98
CA PRO A 204 12.42 15.21 -0.75
C PRO A 204 12.36 16.62 -0.17
N SER A 205 12.15 17.66 -0.99
CA SER A 205 12.13 19.04 -0.51
C SER A 205 10.96 19.29 0.44
N LYS A 206 9.83 18.62 0.22
CA LYS A 206 8.64 18.71 1.09
C LYS A 206 8.93 18.11 2.47
N ILE A 207 9.64 16.98 2.51
CA ILE A 207 10.10 16.35 3.75
C ILE A 207 11.09 17.27 4.48
N LEU A 208 12.10 17.76 3.77
CA LEU A 208 13.17 18.56 4.34
C LEU A 208 12.68 19.86 4.98
N ALA A 209 11.60 20.43 4.45
CA ALA A 209 10.96 21.64 4.96
C ALA A 209 9.96 21.38 6.12
N ALA A 210 9.65 20.12 6.44
CA ALA A 210 8.66 19.79 7.45
C ALA A 210 9.13 20.17 8.86
N SER A 211 8.16 20.51 9.72
CA SER A 211 8.43 20.81 11.13
C SER A 211 8.76 19.53 11.90
N PRO A 212 9.93 19.44 12.55
CA PRO A 212 10.30 18.26 13.35
C PRO A 212 9.37 18.02 14.54
N GLY A 213 8.66 19.06 15.01
CA GLY A 213 7.75 18.95 16.16
C GLY A 213 6.58 17.99 15.95
N ASN A 214 6.20 17.73 14.70
CA ASN A 214 5.11 16.82 14.32
C ASN A 214 5.57 15.39 14.03
N ILE A 215 6.89 15.15 14.06
CA ILE A 215 7.50 13.87 13.72
C ILE A 215 7.84 13.14 15.02
N ASP A 216 7.41 11.90 15.12
CA ASP A 216 7.73 11.01 16.25
C ASP A 216 9.16 10.47 16.06
N ARG A 217 9.37 9.75 14.97
CA ARG A 217 10.64 9.10 14.68
C ARG A 217 10.89 8.92 13.19
N ILE A 218 12.15 8.67 12.85
CA ILE A 218 12.60 8.31 11.51
C ILE A 218 13.28 6.95 11.56
N GLU A 219 12.72 5.98 10.85
CA GLU A 219 13.24 4.64 10.70
C GLU A 219 14.04 4.53 9.39
N MET A 220 15.23 3.94 9.47
CA MET A 220 16.15 3.84 8.35
C MET A 220 16.58 2.39 8.08
N ILE A 221 16.56 2.00 6.81
CA ILE A 221 17.12 0.74 6.32
C ILE A 221 18.31 1.07 5.42
N ASN A 222 19.48 0.58 5.78
CA ASN A 222 20.75 0.83 5.08
C ASN A 222 21.19 -0.34 4.17
N GLU A 223 20.23 -1.16 3.74
CA GLU A 223 20.42 -2.28 2.83
C GLU A 223 19.53 -2.07 1.59
N PRO A 224 19.92 -2.58 0.42
CA PRO A 224 19.09 -2.52 -0.77
C PRO A 224 17.76 -3.24 -0.52
N TYR A 225 16.66 -2.61 -0.94
CA TYR A 225 15.34 -3.17 -0.74
C TYR A 225 14.65 -3.34 -2.09
N ILE A 226 14.14 -4.54 -2.35
CA ILE A 226 13.48 -4.89 -3.61
C ILE A 226 11.99 -5.07 -3.33
N LYS A 227 11.14 -4.34 -4.07
CA LYS A 227 9.69 -4.49 -4.01
C LYS A 227 9.14 -4.50 -5.43
N GLY A 228 8.55 -5.62 -5.83
CA GLY A 228 8.19 -5.86 -7.23
C GLY A 228 9.44 -5.93 -8.10
N ASP A 229 9.45 -5.14 -9.17
CA ASP A 229 10.57 -4.94 -10.10
C ASP A 229 11.44 -3.72 -9.74
N ILE A 230 11.11 -3.01 -8.66
CA ILE A 230 11.82 -1.81 -8.23
C ILE A 230 12.85 -2.15 -7.14
N THR A 231 14.08 -1.65 -7.34
CA THR A 231 15.14 -1.68 -6.33
C THR A 231 15.32 -0.28 -5.74
N PHE A 232 15.40 -0.21 -4.41
CA PHE A 232 15.63 0.99 -3.64
C PHE A 232 16.98 0.91 -2.91
N GLY A 233 17.71 2.03 -2.89
CA GLY A 233 18.96 2.17 -2.17
C GLY A 233 18.73 2.49 -0.69
N GLY A 234 18.02 1.60 0.01
CA GLY A 234 17.57 1.79 1.39
C GLY A 234 16.15 2.36 1.51
N ILE A 235 15.72 2.55 2.77
CA ILE A 235 14.40 3.09 3.11
C ILE A 235 14.59 4.18 4.18
N ILE A 236 13.85 5.27 4.03
CA ILE A 236 13.68 6.32 5.02
C ILE A 236 12.17 6.41 5.30
N SER A 237 11.74 5.90 6.44
CA SER A 237 10.34 5.88 6.84
C SER A 237 10.12 6.85 7.99
N ILE A 238 9.35 7.90 7.74
CA ILE A 238 9.09 8.98 8.68
C ILE A 238 7.72 8.75 9.28
N ILE A 239 7.66 8.72 10.61
CA ILE A 239 6.44 8.45 11.35
C ILE A 239 6.02 9.73 12.07
N SER A 240 4.81 10.21 11.76
CA SER A 240 4.25 11.37 12.44
C SER A 240 3.68 10.99 13.80
N LYS A 241 3.55 11.98 14.70
CA LYS A 241 2.96 11.77 16.03
C LYS A 241 1.47 11.43 15.99
N ASN A 242 0.77 11.96 14.98
CA ASN A 242 -0.69 11.89 14.90
C ASN A 242 -1.20 11.00 13.75
N ALA A 243 -0.32 10.34 13.01
CA ALA A 243 -0.65 9.63 11.77
C ALA A 243 -1.38 10.52 10.74
N ASP A 244 -0.99 11.79 10.67
CA ASP A 244 -1.59 12.85 9.84
C ASP A 244 -0.61 13.40 8.78
N PHE A 245 0.41 12.61 8.44
CA PHE A 245 1.49 12.97 7.53
C PHE A 245 2.31 14.18 7.98
N ALA A 246 2.20 14.60 9.25
CA ALA A 246 2.91 15.73 9.83
C ALA A 246 2.76 17.07 9.08
N GLY A 247 1.70 17.21 8.28
CA GLY A 247 1.48 18.38 7.41
C GLY A 247 2.34 18.40 6.15
N ILE A 248 2.94 17.28 5.76
CA ILE A 248 3.67 17.13 4.50
C ILE A 248 2.67 16.91 3.36
N ASP A 249 2.78 17.72 2.32
CA ASP A 249 1.97 17.56 1.11
C ASP A 249 2.30 16.24 0.39
N LEU A 250 1.31 15.39 0.22
CA LEU A 250 1.42 14.16 -0.56
C LEU A 250 1.67 14.48 -2.06
N PRO A 251 2.09 13.49 -2.88
CA PRO A 251 2.28 13.68 -4.31
C PRO A 251 1.00 14.20 -5.01
N GLU A 252 1.12 15.14 -5.95
CA GLU A 252 -0.03 15.74 -6.67
C GLU A 252 -0.86 14.71 -7.45
N SER A 253 -0.21 13.64 -7.90
CA SER A 253 -0.86 12.52 -8.61
C SER A 253 -1.60 11.56 -7.67
N GLY A 254 -1.52 11.80 -6.37
CA GLY A 254 -2.03 10.95 -5.30
C GLY A 254 -3.55 10.83 -5.30
N ILE A 255 -4.05 9.60 -5.15
CA ILE A 255 -5.47 9.32 -4.95
C ILE A 255 -5.66 8.34 -3.79
N PHE A 256 -6.71 8.58 -2.99
CA PHE A 256 -7.17 7.65 -1.97
C PHE A 256 -8.33 6.81 -2.52
N ILE A 257 -8.30 5.51 -2.23
CA ILE A 257 -9.34 4.57 -2.60
C ILE A 257 -9.69 3.77 -1.37
N ASN A 258 -10.96 3.78 -0.98
CA ASN A 258 -11.47 2.82 -0.01
C ASN A 258 -11.80 1.52 -0.75
N TYR A 259 -11.00 0.48 -0.53
CA TYR A 259 -11.05 -0.75 -1.30
C TYR A 259 -11.53 -1.92 -0.45
N LEU A 260 -12.47 -2.70 -0.99
CA LEU A 260 -12.97 -3.92 -0.36
C LEU A 260 -12.07 -5.09 -0.76
N PHE A 261 -11.33 -5.63 0.21
CA PHE A 261 -10.56 -6.85 0.01
C PHE A 261 -11.48 -8.10 0.11
N LEU A 262 -10.96 -9.26 0.52
CA LEU A 262 -11.79 -10.44 0.68
C LEU A 262 -12.89 -10.19 1.72
N ASN A 263 -14.09 -10.71 1.46
CA ASN A 263 -15.16 -10.64 2.44
C ASN A 263 -14.72 -11.28 3.76
N GLU A 264 -15.13 -10.67 4.85
CA GLU A 264 -15.11 -11.37 6.14
C GLU A 264 -16.03 -12.58 6.07
N PRO A 265 -15.66 -13.72 6.67
CA PRO A 265 -16.55 -14.87 6.72
C PRO A 265 -17.84 -14.43 7.39
N SER A 266 -18.94 -14.43 6.64
CA SER A 266 -20.23 -14.03 7.20
C SER A 266 -20.67 -15.09 8.22
N GLN A 267 -20.70 -14.70 9.49
CA GLN A 267 -21.56 -15.36 10.45
C GLN A 267 -22.98 -14.93 10.10
N VAL A 268 -23.61 -15.60 9.14
CA VAL A 268 -25.04 -15.40 8.90
C VAL A 268 -25.75 -16.18 9.99
N PRO A 269 -26.34 -15.54 11.02
CA PRO A 269 -27.24 -16.26 11.90
C PRO A 269 -28.41 -16.72 11.03
N PHE A 270 -28.57 -18.03 10.90
CA PHE A 270 -29.78 -18.61 10.34
C PHE A 270 -30.95 -18.16 11.22
N LYS A 271 -31.78 -17.26 10.69
CA LYS A 271 -33.03 -16.85 11.32
C LYS A 271 -34.14 -17.72 10.73
N PRO A 272 -34.83 -18.54 11.55
CA PRO A 272 -35.86 -19.46 11.07
C PRO A 272 -37.06 -18.76 10.45
#